data_AF-A0A356T3W0-F1
#
_entry.id   AF-A0A356T3W0-F1
#
_cell.length_a   1.000
_cell.length_b   1.000
_cell.length_c   1.000
_cell.angle_alpha   90.00
_cell.angle_beta   90.00
_cell.angle_gamma   90.00
#
_symmetry.space_group_name_H-M   'P 1'
#
loop_
_entity.id
_entity.type
_entity.pdbx_description
1 polymer ?
#
loop_
_entity_poly.entity_id
_entity_poly.type
_entity_poly.pdbx_seq_one_letter_code
_entity_poly.pdbx_strand_id
1 'polypeptide(L)'
;MPLGRKQKLALWSALPERTLRGAAEHNSIRGHEAMSREQILSRFAGQRGDTSIRSYSWQLEASELKKIAAALGYDIKGLRRIDDLRLALFDFIDSHGASEKRRRARRERLGPKSMSADALLEIARGMATPVLHLRPEGPGRAVAIWHEPGWEREQDPPELWLSVDLSAHPNSQSSKILELYARPGSGETRVVTRTGRLPRAGVGRTRLFAHQAKDLPTLDVIFLRGPAAIETWLEENEWKRDWGYNGNFPDAEVAREFAEVWRAEHPLCAENAWAQLGGWPMTWPGEDVRDRLDDVLMVRTYRHYEPWLEVFRRGTKYLSRSRIT
;
A
#
# COMPACT_ATOMS: atom_id res chain seq x y z
N MET A 1 -26.22 0.02 4.49
CA MET A 1 -26.51 -0.34 5.90
C MET A 1 -26.02 0.80 6.76
N PRO A 2 -26.67 1.12 7.88
CA PRO A 2 -26.14 2.15 8.76
C PRO A 2 -24.81 1.74 9.41
N LEU A 3 -24.02 2.70 9.88
CA LEU A 3 -22.84 2.50 10.72
C LEU A 3 -23.18 1.55 11.88
N GLY A 4 -22.22 0.69 12.24
CA GLY A 4 -22.37 -0.19 13.39
C GLY A 4 -22.43 0.60 14.70
N ARG A 5 -23.01 0.01 15.76
CA ARG A 5 -23.12 0.65 17.08
C ARG A 5 -21.77 1.17 17.60
N LYS A 6 -20.69 0.38 17.42
CA LYS A 6 -19.32 0.76 17.82
C LYS A 6 -18.82 2.01 17.07
N GLN A 7 -19.09 2.10 15.77
CA GLN A 7 -18.68 3.23 14.93
C GLN A 7 -19.48 4.49 15.24
N LYS A 8 -20.80 4.36 15.43
CA LYS A 8 -21.63 5.47 15.92
C LYS A 8 -21.12 5.97 17.26
N LEU A 9 -20.80 5.06 18.19
CA LEU A 9 -20.27 5.44 19.49
C LEU A 9 -18.93 6.18 19.34
N ALA A 10 -17.99 5.66 18.54
CA ALA A 10 -16.70 6.31 18.29
C ALA A 10 -16.87 7.72 17.69
N LEU A 11 -17.73 7.84 16.68
CA LEU A 11 -18.05 9.11 16.01
C LEU A 11 -18.58 10.15 16.99
N TRP A 12 -19.67 9.82 17.71
CA TRP A 12 -20.33 10.77 18.61
C TRP A 12 -19.48 11.07 19.84
N SER A 13 -18.64 10.12 20.29
CA SER A 13 -17.71 10.33 21.40
C SER A 13 -16.57 11.31 21.06
N ALA A 14 -16.27 11.49 19.77
CA ALA A 14 -15.24 12.44 19.31
C ALA A 14 -15.69 13.91 19.41
N LEU A 15 -16.99 14.16 19.54
CA LEU A 15 -17.55 15.51 19.61
C LEU A 15 -17.52 16.07 21.03
N PRO A 16 -17.24 17.38 21.20
CA PRO A 16 -17.31 18.03 22.50
C PRO A 16 -18.74 18.01 23.04
N GLU A 17 -18.91 18.12 24.36
CA GLU A 17 -20.22 17.99 24.99
C GLU A 17 -21.27 18.99 24.47
N ARG A 18 -20.87 20.24 24.24
CA ARG A 18 -21.75 21.26 23.66
C ARG A 18 -22.32 20.83 22.31
N THR A 19 -21.46 20.37 21.40
CA THR A 19 -21.86 19.91 20.06
C THR A 19 -22.69 18.65 20.13
N LEU A 20 -22.36 17.72 21.04
CA LEU A 20 -23.15 16.51 21.25
C LEU A 20 -24.58 16.85 21.73
N ARG A 21 -24.74 17.84 22.61
CA ARG A 21 -26.06 18.33 23.05
C ARG A 21 -26.81 19.01 21.92
N GLY A 22 -26.17 19.88 21.16
CA GLY A 22 -26.78 20.50 19.97
C GLY A 22 -27.19 19.47 18.92
N ALA A 23 -26.41 18.40 18.74
CA ALA A 23 -26.79 17.28 17.89
C ALA A 23 -28.02 16.55 18.43
N ALA A 24 -28.11 16.36 19.75
CA ALA A 24 -29.22 15.65 20.39
C ALA A 24 -30.52 16.45 20.26
N GLU A 25 -30.43 17.78 20.37
CA GLU A 25 -31.52 18.71 20.10
C GLU A 25 -31.98 18.61 18.64
N HIS A 26 -31.04 18.76 17.70
CA HIS A 26 -31.30 18.68 16.26
C HIS A 26 -31.97 17.35 15.86
N ASN A 27 -31.61 16.26 16.54
CA ASN A 27 -32.15 14.93 16.31
C ASN A 27 -33.36 14.59 17.19
N SER A 28 -33.95 15.58 17.87
CA SER A 28 -35.16 15.43 18.68
C SER A 28 -35.05 14.33 19.75
N ILE A 29 -33.86 14.15 20.36
CA ILE A 29 -33.68 13.23 21.49
C ILE A 29 -34.36 13.86 22.72
N ARG A 30 -35.56 13.36 23.03
CA ARG A 30 -36.37 13.85 24.16
C ARG A 30 -35.61 13.76 25.48
N GLY A 31 -35.59 14.85 26.24
CA GLY A 31 -34.97 14.92 27.56
C GLY A 31 -33.45 15.09 27.55
N HIS A 32 -32.83 15.38 26.40
CA HIS A 32 -31.38 15.52 26.26
C HIS A 32 -30.72 16.52 27.24
N GLU A 33 -31.43 17.56 27.69
CA GLU A 33 -30.95 18.55 28.67
C GLU A 33 -30.58 17.92 30.00
N ALA A 34 -31.41 16.96 30.46
CA ALA A 34 -31.21 16.27 31.73
C ALA A 34 -30.37 14.99 31.60
N MET A 35 -29.97 14.62 30.38
CA MET A 35 -29.18 13.41 30.13
C MET A 35 -27.68 13.65 30.40
N SER A 36 -27.03 12.62 30.94
CA SER A 36 -25.57 12.52 30.95
C SER A 36 -25.04 12.33 29.52
N ARG A 37 -23.75 12.61 29.31
CA ARG A 37 -23.07 12.39 28.04
C ARG A 37 -23.23 10.94 27.57
N GLU A 38 -23.04 9.97 28.46
CA GLU A 38 -23.13 8.53 28.19
C GLU A 38 -24.54 8.13 27.77
N GLN A 39 -25.56 8.74 28.38
CA GLN A 39 -26.96 8.52 28.00
C GLN A 39 -27.24 9.05 26.59
N ILE A 40 -26.76 10.24 26.25
CA ILE A 40 -26.89 10.81 24.90
C ILE A 40 -26.15 9.94 23.87
N LEU A 41 -24.92 9.54 24.16
CA LEU A 41 -24.14 8.64 23.30
C LEU A 41 -24.84 7.29 23.08
N SER A 42 -25.40 6.70 24.14
CA SER A 42 -26.16 5.45 24.05
C SER A 42 -27.41 5.61 23.19
N ARG A 43 -28.09 6.77 23.25
CA ARG A 43 -29.25 7.07 22.38
C ARG A 43 -28.83 7.14 20.92
N PHE A 44 -27.79 7.89 20.59
CA PHE A 44 -27.26 7.97 19.23
C PHE A 44 -26.80 6.62 18.69
N ALA A 45 -26.10 5.83 19.50
CA ALA A 45 -25.63 4.50 19.10
C ALA A 45 -26.78 3.52 18.85
N GLY A 46 -27.96 3.74 19.45
CA GLY A 46 -29.17 2.93 19.28
C GLY A 46 -30.12 3.40 18.17
N GLN A 47 -29.92 4.58 17.59
CA GLN A 47 -30.77 5.06 16.49
C GLN A 47 -30.61 4.18 15.23
N ARG A 48 -31.73 3.91 14.55
CA ARG A 48 -31.72 3.26 13.23
C ARG A 48 -31.33 4.27 12.16
N GLY A 49 -30.40 3.92 11.27
CA GLY A 49 -29.94 4.82 10.21
C GLY A 49 -28.78 5.73 10.62
N ASP A 50 -28.17 6.40 9.64
CA ASP A 50 -27.08 7.39 9.83
C ASP A 50 -27.50 8.81 9.43
N THR A 51 -28.80 9.01 9.23
CA THR A 51 -29.39 10.31 8.88
C THR A 51 -29.09 11.37 9.93
N SER A 52 -28.95 10.98 11.20
CA SER A 52 -28.70 11.91 12.31
C SER A 52 -27.35 12.61 12.26
N ILE A 53 -26.30 11.91 11.85
CA ILE A 53 -24.99 12.53 11.63
C ILE A 53 -24.92 13.24 10.28
N ARG A 54 -25.61 12.72 9.26
CA ARG A 54 -25.68 13.36 7.94
C ARG A 54 -26.35 14.73 7.99
N SER A 55 -27.48 14.83 8.69
CA SER A 55 -28.18 16.11 8.83
C SER A 55 -27.38 17.08 9.68
N TYR A 56 -26.75 16.59 10.75
CA TYR A 56 -26.05 17.44 11.69
C TYR A 56 -24.64 17.86 11.23
N SER A 57 -24.00 17.17 10.28
CA SER A 57 -22.65 17.53 9.81
C SER A 57 -22.56 18.93 9.19
N TRP A 58 -23.67 19.49 8.74
CA TRP A 58 -23.77 20.86 8.27
C TRP A 58 -23.62 21.91 9.39
N GLN A 59 -23.84 21.50 10.64
CA GLN A 59 -23.66 22.33 11.84
C GLN A 59 -22.28 22.13 12.48
N LEU A 60 -21.49 21.17 11.99
CA LEU A 60 -20.16 20.88 12.53
C LEU A 60 -19.10 21.80 11.95
N GLU A 61 -18.16 22.18 12.80
CA GLU A 61 -16.96 22.90 12.42
C GLU A 61 -15.93 21.96 11.76
N ALA A 62 -15.03 22.53 10.95
CA ALA A 62 -14.00 21.76 10.27
C ALA A 62 -13.11 20.95 11.24
N SER A 63 -12.85 21.48 12.44
CA SER A 63 -12.07 20.77 13.47
C SER A 63 -12.79 19.54 14.04
N GLU A 64 -14.12 19.56 14.07
CA GLU A 64 -14.95 18.48 14.58
C GLU A 64 -15.13 17.37 13.53
N LEU A 65 -15.32 17.75 12.27
CA LEU A 65 -15.29 16.83 11.14
C LEU A 65 -13.97 16.08 11.07
N LYS A 66 -12.85 16.75 11.37
CA LYS A 66 -11.53 16.12 11.44
C LYS A 66 -11.41 15.10 12.57
N LYS A 67 -11.96 15.41 13.75
CA LYS A 67 -12.00 14.47 14.89
C LYS A 67 -12.87 13.25 14.58
N ILE A 68 -14.01 13.45 13.92
CA ILE A 68 -14.87 12.35 13.46
C ILE A 68 -14.12 11.45 12.48
N ALA A 69 -13.49 12.02 11.45
CA ALA A 69 -12.73 11.25 10.47
C ALA A 69 -11.62 10.42 11.14
N ALA A 70 -10.86 11.03 12.05
CA ALA A 70 -9.84 10.33 12.83
C ALA A 70 -10.44 9.19 13.70
N ALA A 71 -11.57 9.43 14.37
CA ALA A 71 -12.25 8.41 15.19
C ALA A 71 -12.80 7.24 14.37
N LEU A 72 -13.09 7.47 13.08
CA LEU A 72 -13.50 6.43 12.13
C LEU A 72 -12.31 5.78 11.40
N GLY A 73 -11.07 6.23 11.66
CA GLY A 73 -9.87 5.76 10.95
C GLY A 73 -9.83 6.20 9.48
N TYR A 74 -10.54 7.27 9.12
CA TYR A 74 -10.62 7.78 7.75
C TYR A 74 -9.61 8.91 7.55
N ASP A 75 -8.71 8.74 6.58
CA ASP A 75 -7.69 9.75 6.26
C ASP A 75 -8.29 10.85 5.36
N ILE A 76 -8.23 12.07 5.87
CA ILE A 76 -8.69 13.30 5.20
C ILE A 76 -7.54 14.31 5.07
N LYS A 77 -6.29 13.85 5.20
CA LYS A 77 -5.11 14.70 4.98
C LYS A 77 -5.20 15.35 3.60
N GLY A 78 -4.99 16.66 3.56
CA GLY A 78 -5.09 17.47 2.34
C GLY A 78 -6.44 18.18 2.16
N LEU A 79 -7.52 17.73 2.81
CA LEU A 79 -8.82 18.41 2.74
C LEU A 79 -8.82 19.65 3.64
N ARG A 80 -8.90 20.83 3.01
CA ARG A 80 -8.89 22.14 3.69
C ARG A 80 -10.25 22.79 3.76
N ARG A 81 -11.12 22.58 2.77
CA ARG A 81 -12.44 23.20 2.73
C ARG A 81 -13.42 22.36 3.54
N ILE A 82 -14.30 23.04 4.28
CA ILE A 82 -15.29 22.38 5.14
C ILE A 82 -16.28 21.53 4.33
N ASP A 83 -16.61 21.95 3.11
CA ASP A 83 -17.51 21.19 2.25
C ASP A 83 -16.87 19.90 1.75
N ASP A 84 -15.58 19.90 1.42
CA ASP A 84 -14.85 18.70 1.03
C ASP A 84 -14.82 17.69 2.20
N LEU A 85 -14.65 18.17 3.43
CA LEU A 85 -14.69 17.34 4.64
C LEU A 85 -16.08 16.72 4.85
N ARG A 86 -17.16 17.47 4.60
CA ARG A 86 -18.53 16.97 4.71
C ARG A 86 -18.83 15.92 3.65
N LEU A 87 -18.47 16.18 2.41
CA LEU A 87 -18.65 15.25 1.29
C LEU A 87 -17.86 13.96 1.51
N ALA A 88 -16.60 14.06 1.91
CA ALA A 88 -15.77 12.89 2.20
C ALA A 88 -16.35 12.03 3.35
N LEU A 89 -16.90 12.67 4.39
CA LEU A 89 -17.60 11.96 5.46
C LEU A 89 -18.89 11.29 4.96
N PHE A 90 -19.65 11.93 4.06
CA PHE A 90 -20.86 11.36 3.48
C PHE A 90 -20.56 10.15 2.61
N ASP A 91 -19.54 10.26 1.76
CA ASP A 91 -19.07 9.19 0.91
C ASP A 91 -18.58 8.01 1.75
N PHE A 92 -17.88 8.28 2.86
CA PHE A 92 -17.51 7.24 3.82
C PHE A 92 -18.74 6.54 4.38
N ILE A 93 -19.74 7.29 4.89
CA ILE A 93 -20.95 6.69 5.48
C ILE A 93 -21.72 5.84 4.45
N ASP A 94 -21.90 6.34 3.23
CA ASP A 94 -22.61 5.61 2.18
C ASP A 94 -21.85 4.39 1.68
N SER A 95 -20.55 4.55 1.41
CA SER A 95 -19.70 3.47 0.93
C SER A 95 -19.53 2.39 1.99
N HIS A 96 -19.32 2.76 3.26
CA HIS A 96 -19.22 1.82 4.38
C HIS A 96 -20.53 1.04 4.54
N GLY A 97 -21.66 1.72 4.44
CA GLY A 97 -22.96 1.08 4.52
C GLY A 97 -23.26 0.12 3.37
N ALA A 98 -22.92 0.50 2.15
CA ALA A 98 -23.06 -0.35 0.98
C ALA A 98 -22.11 -1.56 1.04
N SER A 99 -20.88 -1.36 1.49
CA SER A 99 -19.88 -2.41 1.66
C SER A 99 -20.29 -3.41 2.74
N GLU A 100 -20.72 -2.98 3.93
CA GLU A 100 -21.22 -3.89 4.97
C GLU A 100 -22.48 -4.67 4.54
N LYS A 101 -23.40 -4.03 3.80
CA LYS A 101 -24.56 -4.73 3.23
C LYS A 101 -24.12 -5.80 2.23
N ARG A 102 -23.15 -5.49 1.37
CA ARG A 102 -22.56 -6.44 0.43
C ARG A 102 -21.82 -7.56 1.16
N ARG A 103 -21.02 -7.26 2.20
CA ARG A 103 -20.37 -8.26 3.07
C ARG A 103 -21.38 -9.20 3.71
N ARG A 104 -22.45 -8.67 4.29
CA ARG A 104 -23.47 -9.48 4.96
C ARG A 104 -24.24 -10.36 3.96
N ALA A 105 -24.76 -9.77 2.89
CA ALA A 105 -25.48 -10.53 1.85
C ALA A 105 -24.57 -11.57 1.20
N ARG A 106 -23.28 -11.28 1.05
CA ARG A 106 -22.28 -12.21 0.51
C ARG A 106 -21.89 -13.30 1.51
N ARG A 107 -21.71 -13.00 2.80
CA ARG A 107 -21.52 -14.02 3.86
C ARG A 107 -22.74 -14.93 3.99
N GLU A 108 -23.93 -14.36 3.85
CA GLU A 108 -25.18 -15.14 3.81
C GLU A 108 -25.27 -16.00 2.53
N ARG A 109 -24.78 -15.51 1.38
CA ARG A 109 -24.76 -16.25 0.09
C ARG A 109 -23.67 -17.33 0.01
N LEU A 110 -22.44 -17.01 0.40
CA LEU A 110 -21.24 -17.85 0.25
C LEU A 110 -20.94 -18.69 1.50
N GLY A 111 -21.56 -18.37 2.64
CA GLY A 111 -21.30 -19.04 3.91
C GLY A 111 -19.94 -18.67 4.54
N PRO A 112 -19.56 -19.34 5.65
CA PRO A 112 -18.33 -19.05 6.41
C PRO A 112 -17.01 -19.41 5.69
N LYS A 113 -17.05 -19.79 4.41
CA LYS A 113 -15.88 -20.22 3.62
C LYS A 113 -15.29 -19.12 2.73
N SER A 114 -15.85 -17.92 2.71
CA SER A 114 -15.28 -16.82 1.92
C SER A 114 -13.89 -16.42 2.43
N MET A 115 -12.95 -16.17 1.51
CA MET A 115 -11.62 -15.63 1.82
C MET A 115 -11.69 -14.40 2.75
N SER A 116 -10.93 -14.41 3.83
CA SER A 116 -10.72 -13.24 4.69
C SER A 116 -9.41 -12.54 4.35
N ALA A 117 -9.23 -11.28 4.80
CA ALA A 117 -7.96 -10.58 4.64
C ALA A 117 -6.81 -11.31 5.36
N ASP A 118 -7.06 -11.86 6.55
CA ASP A 118 -6.08 -12.67 7.28
C ASP A 118 -5.69 -13.92 6.49
N ALA A 119 -6.66 -14.64 5.91
CA ALA A 119 -6.38 -15.82 5.10
C ALA A 119 -5.59 -15.48 3.84
N LEU A 120 -5.94 -14.37 3.17
CA LEU A 120 -5.21 -13.86 2.01
C LEU A 120 -3.77 -13.45 2.39
N LEU A 121 -3.59 -12.81 3.54
CA LEU A 121 -2.28 -12.42 4.05
C LEU A 121 -1.42 -13.65 4.41
N GLU A 122 -1.99 -14.69 5.01
CA GLU A 122 -1.29 -15.95 5.26
C GLU A 122 -0.88 -16.65 3.96
N ILE A 123 -1.74 -16.64 2.94
CA ILE A 123 -1.37 -17.11 1.59
C ILE A 123 -0.20 -16.29 1.04
N ALA A 124 -0.27 -14.97 1.11
CA ALA A 124 0.79 -14.09 0.63
C ALA A 124 2.12 -14.31 1.37
N ARG A 125 2.08 -14.53 2.70
CA ARG A 125 3.25 -14.88 3.52
C ARG A 125 3.84 -16.23 3.14
N GLY A 126 3.00 -17.22 2.80
CA GLY A 126 3.43 -18.51 2.27
C GLY A 126 4.08 -18.39 0.88
N MET A 127 3.68 -17.39 0.10
CA MET A 127 4.26 -17.05 -1.20
C MET A 127 5.43 -16.05 -1.10
N ALA A 128 5.79 -15.57 0.08
CA ALA A 128 6.79 -14.52 0.21
C ALA A 128 8.18 -15.02 -0.25
N THR A 129 8.89 -14.20 -1.01
CA THR A 129 10.22 -14.56 -1.51
C THR A 129 11.31 -13.95 -0.63
N PRO A 130 12.45 -14.63 -0.44
CA PRO A 130 13.58 -14.06 0.29
C PRO A 130 14.18 -12.90 -0.52
N VAL A 131 14.40 -11.78 0.16
CA VAL A 131 15.02 -10.58 -0.44
C VAL A 131 16.10 -10.02 0.46
N LEU A 132 16.93 -9.14 -0.11
CA LEU A 132 17.86 -8.33 0.66
C LEU A 132 17.51 -6.86 0.50
N HIS A 133 17.12 -6.21 1.59
CA HIS A 133 17.00 -4.76 1.65
C HIS A 133 18.40 -4.15 1.81
N LEU A 134 18.72 -3.19 0.96
CA LEU A 134 20.00 -2.51 0.94
C LEU A 134 19.89 -1.18 1.68
N ARG A 135 20.68 -1.01 2.75
CA ARG A 135 20.64 0.16 3.64
C ARG A 135 22.04 0.74 3.88
N PRO A 136 22.18 2.05 4.15
CA PRO A 136 23.48 2.67 4.43
C PRO A 136 24.16 2.14 5.70
N GLU A 137 23.37 1.72 6.68
CA GLU A 137 23.83 1.12 7.92
C GLU A 137 23.58 -0.38 7.91
N GLY A 138 24.54 -1.17 8.42
CA GLY A 138 24.36 -2.59 8.62
C GLY A 138 25.66 -3.30 8.96
N PRO A 139 25.58 -4.52 9.51
CA PRO A 139 26.76 -5.32 9.80
C PRO A 139 27.39 -5.89 8.52
N GLY A 140 28.67 -6.26 8.62
CA GLY A 140 29.35 -7.06 7.60
C GLY A 140 29.92 -6.26 6.42
N ARG A 141 30.08 -6.93 5.28
CA ARG A 141 30.60 -6.31 4.05
C ARG A 141 29.48 -5.58 3.32
N ALA A 142 29.79 -4.40 2.77
CA ALA A 142 28.91 -3.73 1.82
C ALA A 142 28.74 -4.62 0.58
N VAL A 143 27.51 -4.73 0.11
CA VAL A 143 27.13 -5.53 -1.08
C VAL A 143 26.72 -4.65 -2.25
N ALA A 144 26.55 -3.34 -2.02
CA ALA A 144 26.38 -2.38 -3.09
C ALA A 144 27.02 -1.03 -2.74
N ILE A 145 27.25 -0.23 -3.76
CA ILE A 145 27.66 1.17 -3.68
C ILE A 145 26.62 2.00 -4.41
N TRP A 146 25.94 2.86 -3.67
CA TRP A 146 25.10 3.91 -4.20
C TRP A 146 25.97 5.10 -4.60
N HIS A 147 25.75 5.65 -5.78
CA HIS A 147 26.42 6.84 -6.28
C HIS A 147 25.38 7.95 -6.30
N GLU A 148 25.65 9.03 -5.59
CA GLU A 148 24.76 10.19 -5.56
C GLU A 148 24.70 10.81 -6.97
N PRO A 149 23.52 10.83 -7.63
CA PRO A 149 23.40 11.40 -8.97
C PRO A 149 23.72 12.90 -8.96
N GLY A 150 24.35 13.39 -10.02
CA GLY A 150 24.48 14.82 -10.26
C GLY A 150 23.19 15.41 -10.80
N TRP A 151 22.17 15.59 -9.94
CA TRP A 151 20.81 16.03 -10.34
C TRP A 151 20.73 17.37 -11.09
N GLU A 152 21.77 18.19 -11.04
CA GLU A 152 21.74 19.56 -11.54
C GLU A 152 21.93 19.68 -13.06
N ARG A 153 22.29 18.60 -13.79
CA ARG A 153 22.50 18.67 -15.25
C ARG A 153 22.05 17.41 -15.96
N GLU A 154 21.37 17.59 -17.10
CA GLU A 154 21.21 16.54 -18.10
C GLU A 154 22.60 16.22 -18.65
N GLN A 155 23.17 15.07 -18.23
CA GLN A 155 24.51 14.65 -18.62
C GLN A 155 24.43 13.53 -19.67
N ASP A 156 25.28 13.66 -20.68
CA ASP A 156 25.57 12.62 -21.66
C ASP A 156 27.05 12.24 -21.50
N PRO A 157 27.40 10.98 -21.16
CA PRO A 157 26.57 9.77 -21.08
C PRO A 157 25.79 9.57 -19.76
N PRO A 158 24.86 8.58 -19.68
CA PRO A 158 24.19 8.20 -18.42
C PRO A 158 25.17 7.94 -17.27
N GLU A 159 24.83 8.41 -16.07
CA GLU A 159 25.68 8.31 -14.89
C GLU A 159 25.52 6.95 -14.20
N LEU A 160 26.58 6.46 -13.56
CA LEU A 160 26.51 5.27 -12.71
C LEU A 160 25.74 5.60 -11.43
N TRP A 161 24.61 4.95 -11.18
CA TRP A 161 23.78 5.16 -9.99
C TRP A 161 24.02 4.10 -8.92
N LEU A 162 24.18 2.84 -9.34
CA LEU A 162 24.31 1.72 -8.42
C LEU A 162 25.27 0.66 -8.93
N SER A 163 26.16 0.20 -8.04
CA SER A 163 26.97 -1.00 -8.26
C SER A 163 26.60 -2.06 -7.24
N VAL A 164 26.27 -3.29 -7.66
CA VAL A 164 25.84 -4.39 -6.79
C VAL A 164 26.73 -5.61 -6.99
N ASP A 165 27.24 -6.20 -5.91
CA ASP A 165 27.87 -7.52 -5.91
C ASP A 165 26.79 -8.60 -6.00
N LEU A 166 26.66 -9.22 -7.19
CA LEU A 166 25.62 -10.23 -7.43
C LEU A 166 25.82 -11.52 -6.64
N SER A 167 26.98 -11.72 -5.98
CA SER A 167 27.20 -12.87 -5.11
C SER A 167 26.33 -12.82 -3.86
N ALA A 168 25.83 -11.63 -3.50
CA ALA A 168 24.89 -11.45 -2.41
C ALA A 168 23.43 -11.74 -2.81
N HIS A 169 23.10 -11.75 -4.10
CA HIS A 169 21.72 -11.78 -4.55
C HIS A 169 21.07 -13.16 -4.24
N PRO A 170 19.86 -13.21 -3.64
CA PRO A 170 19.26 -14.45 -3.14
C PRO A 170 19.04 -15.51 -4.24
N ASN A 171 18.74 -15.07 -5.47
CA ASN A 171 18.48 -15.93 -6.62
C ASN A 171 19.61 -15.92 -7.68
N SER A 172 20.83 -15.52 -7.32
CA SER A 172 21.97 -15.50 -8.24
C SER A 172 23.19 -16.14 -7.60
N GLN A 173 23.91 -16.95 -8.38
CA GLN A 173 25.23 -17.47 -8.01
C GLN A 173 26.36 -16.74 -8.75
N SER A 174 26.07 -15.57 -9.32
CA SER A 174 27.05 -14.82 -10.12
C SER A 174 28.03 -14.06 -9.23
N SER A 175 29.33 -14.20 -9.49
CA SER A 175 30.38 -13.39 -8.85
C SER A 175 30.64 -12.05 -9.55
N LYS A 176 29.73 -11.62 -10.44
CA LYS A 176 29.85 -10.36 -11.18
C LYS A 176 29.35 -9.18 -10.36
N ILE A 177 29.84 -8.00 -10.71
CA ILE A 177 29.25 -6.73 -10.29
C ILE A 177 28.25 -6.30 -11.37
N LEU A 178 27.02 -6.01 -10.96
CA LEU A 178 26.00 -5.34 -11.77
C LEU A 178 26.14 -3.83 -11.58
N GLU A 179 26.28 -3.11 -12.68
CA GLU A 179 26.34 -1.65 -12.69
C GLU A 179 25.13 -1.12 -13.45
N LEU A 180 24.35 -0.29 -12.74
CA LEU A 180 23.16 0.36 -13.25
C LEU A 180 23.48 1.83 -13.49
N TYR A 181 23.41 2.22 -14.76
CA TYR A 181 23.53 3.58 -15.21
C TYR A 181 22.15 4.13 -15.53
N ALA A 182 21.89 5.38 -15.19
CA ALA A 182 20.65 6.07 -15.54
C ALA A 182 20.90 7.54 -15.85
N ARG A 183 20.06 8.10 -16.72
CA ARG A 183 20.02 9.53 -17.00
C ARG A 183 18.87 10.16 -16.21
N PRO A 184 19.15 11.10 -15.30
CA PRO A 184 18.09 11.85 -14.61
C PRO A 184 17.14 12.50 -15.64
N GLY A 185 15.82 12.40 -15.41
CA GLY A 185 14.79 13.08 -16.22
C GLY A 185 14.37 12.39 -17.52
N SER A 186 15.24 11.63 -18.21
CA SER A 186 14.86 10.95 -19.46
C SER A 186 14.28 9.54 -19.28
N GLY A 187 14.60 8.91 -18.14
CA GLY A 187 14.30 7.51 -17.88
C GLY A 187 15.14 6.51 -18.67
N GLU A 188 16.17 6.98 -19.39
CA GLU A 188 17.13 6.10 -20.05
C GLU A 188 17.95 5.36 -19.00
N THR A 189 18.11 4.04 -19.20
CA THR A 189 18.86 3.16 -18.30
C THR A 189 19.76 2.24 -19.08
N ARG A 190 20.93 1.92 -18.52
CA ARG A 190 21.88 0.96 -19.07
C ARG A 190 22.41 0.05 -17.97
N VAL A 191 22.36 -1.25 -18.20
CA VAL A 191 22.89 -2.25 -17.26
C VAL A 191 24.13 -2.90 -17.86
N VAL A 192 25.21 -2.90 -17.09
CA VAL A 192 26.46 -3.57 -17.45
C VAL A 192 26.79 -4.58 -16.36
N THR A 193 27.44 -5.68 -16.73
CA THR A 193 28.06 -6.56 -15.74
C THR A 193 29.55 -6.66 -15.99
N ARG A 194 30.33 -6.69 -14.91
CA ARG A 194 31.78 -6.90 -14.98
C ARG A 194 32.26 -7.84 -13.90
N THR A 195 33.46 -8.38 -14.07
CA THR A 195 34.14 -9.17 -13.04
C THR A 195 34.86 -8.24 -12.05
N GLY A 196 35.24 -8.78 -10.89
CA GLY A 196 36.03 -8.09 -9.88
C GLY A 196 35.25 -7.74 -8.62
N ARG A 197 35.68 -6.68 -7.92
CA ARG A 197 35.11 -6.25 -6.64
C ARG A 197 34.34 -4.95 -6.78
N LEU A 198 33.49 -4.65 -5.79
CA LEU A 198 32.88 -3.33 -5.64
C LEU A 198 33.95 -2.25 -5.53
N PRO A 199 33.71 -1.05 -6.09
CA PRO A 199 34.62 0.06 -5.92
C PRO A 199 34.68 0.47 -4.45
N ARG A 200 35.80 1.05 -4.01
CA ARG A 200 35.87 1.69 -2.70
C ARG A 200 34.92 2.90 -2.69
N ALA A 201 34.18 3.06 -1.60
CA ALA A 201 33.38 4.26 -1.38
C ALA A 201 34.31 5.46 -1.15
N GLY A 202 34.18 6.48 -2.00
CA GLY A 202 34.82 7.78 -1.86
C GLY A 202 33.76 8.86 -1.67
N VAL A 203 34.12 10.12 -1.90
CA VAL A 203 33.18 11.25 -1.88
C VAL A 203 32.04 11.01 -2.87
N GLY A 204 30.80 11.29 -2.47
CA GLY A 204 29.59 11.09 -3.29
C GLY A 204 29.16 9.62 -3.44
N ARG A 205 29.73 8.70 -2.66
CA ARG A 205 29.41 7.27 -2.71
C ARG A 205 29.03 6.73 -1.34
N THR A 206 27.90 6.05 -1.26
CA THR A 206 27.38 5.46 -0.03
C THR A 206 27.46 3.94 -0.12
N ARG A 207 28.03 3.31 0.91
CA ARG A 207 28.03 1.84 1.04
C ARG A 207 26.65 1.38 1.45
N LEU A 208 26.15 0.32 0.80
CA LEU A 208 24.92 -0.33 1.19
C LEU A 208 25.17 -1.76 1.67
N PHE A 209 24.57 -2.08 2.81
CA PHE A 209 24.66 -3.35 3.52
C PHE A 209 23.36 -4.13 3.34
N ALA A 210 23.48 -5.45 3.26
CA ALA A 210 22.34 -6.34 3.08
C ALA A 210 21.65 -6.62 4.41
N HIS A 211 20.33 -6.45 4.42
CA HIS A 211 19.45 -6.87 5.50
C HIS A 211 18.48 -7.91 4.95
N GLN A 212 18.45 -9.10 5.57
CA GLN A 212 17.51 -10.13 5.17
C GLN A 212 16.08 -9.66 5.44
N ALA A 213 15.21 -9.88 4.46
CA ALA A 213 13.79 -9.61 4.56
C ALA A 213 13.01 -10.59 3.68
N LYS A 214 11.69 -10.43 3.66
CA LYS A 214 10.79 -11.15 2.76
C LYS A 214 9.98 -10.12 1.97
N ASP A 215 9.74 -10.41 0.71
CA ASP A 215 8.89 -9.60 -0.15
C ASP A 215 7.57 -10.33 -0.40
N LEU A 216 6.47 -9.66 -0.06
CA LEU A 216 5.13 -10.16 -0.28
C LEU A 216 4.72 -9.93 -1.74
N PRO A 217 4.07 -10.90 -2.40
CA PRO A 217 3.57 -10.71 -3.74
C PRO A 217 2.48 -9.62 -3.78
N THR A 218 2.36 -8.93 -4.91
CA THR A 218 1.21 -8.05 -5.17
C THR A 218 -0.06 -8.88 -5.39
N LEU A 219 -1.23 -8.24 -5.35
CA LEU A 219 -2.50 -8.91 -5.64
C LEU A 219 -2.52 -9.57 -7.02
N ASP A 220 -1.94 -8.94 -8.03
CA ASP A 220 -1.88 -9.53 -9.38
C ASP A 220 -1.11 -10.86 -9.38
N VAL A 221 0.04 -10.89 -8.68
CA VAL A 221 0.82 -12.12 -8.53
C VAL A 221 0.03 -13.18 -7.76
N ILE A 222 -0.68 -12.80 -6.69
CA ILE A 222 -1.52 -13.73 -5.93
C ILE A 222 -2.65 -14.28 -6.80
N PHE A 223 -3.34 -13.45 -7.59
CA PHE A 223 -4.43 -13.91 -8.46
C PHE A 223 -3.91 -14.91 -9.51
N LEU A 224 -2.76 -14.62 -10.11
CA LEU A 224 -2.18 -15.45 -11.16
C LEU A 224 -1.53 -16.73 -10.65
N ARG A 225 -0.76 -16.67 -9.55
CA ARG A 225 0.09 -17.78 -9.05
C ARG A 225 -0.36 -18.37 -7.73
N GLY A 226 -1.40 -17.80 -7.11
CA GLY A 226 -1.90 -18.25 -5.82
C GLY A 226 -2.41 -19.69 -5.84
N PRO A 227 -2.41 -20.36 -4.67
CA PRO A 227 -2.84 -21.75 -4.53
C PRO A 227 -4.33 -21.93 -4.86
N ALA A 228 -4.82 -23.18 -4.83
CA ALA A 228 -6.21 -23.53 -5.14
C ALA A 228 -7.25 -22.72 -4.34
N ALA A 229 -6.93 -22.32 -3.09
CA ALA A 229 -7.82 -21.46 -2.30
C ALA A 229 -8.07 -20.09 -2.95
N ILE A 230 -7.09 -19.53 -3.66
CA ILE A 230 -7.27 -18.30 -4.45
C ILE A 230 -8.16 -18.59 -5.66
N GLU A 231 -7.99 -19.72 -6.33
CA GLU A 231 -8.85 -20.12 -7.45
C GLU A 231 -10.32 -20.19 -7.05
N THR A 232 -10.62 -20.91 -5.98
CA THR A 232 -11.98 -21.00 -5.43
C THR A 232 -12.51 -19.62 -5.09
N TRP A 233 -11.70 -18.75 -4.48
CA TRP A 233 -12.11 -17.38 -4.18
C TRP A 233 -12.39 -16.54 -5.43
N LEU A 234 -11.61 -16.70 -6.50
CA LEU A 234 -11.86 -16.02 -7.77
C LEU A 234 -13.14 -16.55 -8.43
N GLU A 235 -13.35 -17.86 -8.46
CA GLU A 235 -14.56 -18.52 -9.01
C GLU A 235 -15.83 -18.08 -8.28
N GLU A 236 -15.81 -18.01 -6.94
CA GLU A 236 -16.92 -17.51 -6.11
C GLU A 236 -17.31 -16.06 -6.41
N ASN A 237 -16.36 -15.30 -6.98
CA ASN A 237 -16.53 -13.93 -7.43
C ASN A 237 -16.65 -13.80 -8.96
N GLU A 238 -16.88 -14.91 -9.67
CA GLU A 238 -17.00 -14.95 -11.15
C GLU A 238 -15.82 -14.26 -11.85
N TRP A 239 -14.63 -14.39 -11.25
CA TRP A 239 -13.41 -13.74 -11.69
C TRP A 239 -12.42 -14.76 -12.24
N LYS A 240 -11.66 -14.38 -13.27
CA LYS A 240 -10.62 -15.23 -13.84
C LYS A 240 -9.24 -14.80 -13.40
N ARG A 241 -8.32 -15.75 -13.27
CA ARG A 241 -6.92 -15.49 -12.88
C ARG A 241 -6.24 -14.48 -13.82
N ASP A 242 -6.48 -14.62 -15.12
CA ASP A 242 -5.84 -13.83 -16.17
C ASP A 242 -6.39 -12.41 -16.34
N TRP A 243 -7.45 -12.06 -15.59
CA TRP A 243 -7.96 -10.69 -15.52
C TRP A 243 -7.15 -9.78 -14.59
N GLY A 244 -6.31 -10.38 -13.73
CA GLY A 244 -5.57 -9.65 -12.70
C GLY A 244 -6.47 -9.01 -11.65
N TYR A 245 -5.89 -8.23 -10.75
CA TYR A 245 -6.67 -7.42 -9.82
C TYR A 245 -6.96 -6.05 -10.44
N ASN A 246 -8.21 -5.59 -10.30
CA ASN A 246 -8.57 -4.21 -10.57
C ASN A 246 -9.75 -3.80 -9.68
N GLY A 247 -10.11 -2.51 -9.71
CA GLY A 247 -11.18 -1.95 -8.87
C GLY A 247 -12.57 -2.55 -9.08
N ASN A 248 -12.81 -3.31 -10.16
CA ASN A 248 -14.08 -3.98 -10.42
C ASN A 248 -14.16 -5.38 -9.79
N PHE A 249 -13.10 -5.87 -9.15
CA PHE A 249 -13.13 -7.17 -8.48
C PHE A 249 -14.22 -7.18 -7.38
N PRO A 250 -15.18 -8.13 -7.40
CA PRO A 250 -16.36 -8.08 -6.51
C PRO A 250 -16.04 -8.09 -5.01
N ASP A 251 -14.88 -8.64 -4.63
CA ASP A 251 -14.39 -8.66 -3.25
C ASP A 251 -13.23 -7.67 -3.02
N ALA A 252 -13.38 -6.45 -3.55
CA ALA A 252 -12.38 -5.39 -3.44
C ALA A 252 -12.02 -5.01 -2.00
N GLU A 253 -12.89 -5.29 -1.02
CA GLU A 253 -12.62 -4.98 0.39
C GLU A 253 -11.52 -5.85 0.99
N VAL A 254 -11.60 -7.18 0.82
CA VAL A 254 -10.55 -8.11 1.26
C VAL A 254 -9.22 -7.77 0.58
N ALA A 255 -9.27 -7.46 -0.72
CA ALA A 255 -8.11 -7.04 -1.48
C ALA A 255 -7.52 -5.72 -0.96
N ARG A 256 -8.36 -4.74 -0.58
CA ARG A 256 -7.92 -3.45 -0.03
C ARG A 256 -7.28 -3.59 1.35
N GLU A 257 -7.86 -4.39 2.24
CA GLU A 257 -7.28 -4.68 3.57
C GLU A 257 -5.88 -5.32 3.41
N PHE A 258 -5.73 -6.28 2.50
CA PHE A 258 -4.41 -6.83 2.15
C PHE A 258 -3.45 -5.75 1.60
N ALA A 259 -3.92 -4.92 0.67
CA ALA A 259 -3.09 -3.88 0.05
C ALA A 259 -2.62 -2.80 1.05
N GLU A 260 -3.37 -2.56 2.13
CA GLU A 260 -2.94 -1.71 3.24
C GLU A 260 -1.76 -2.32 4.00
N VAL A 261 -1.82 -3.61 4.32
CA VAL A 261 -0.71 -4.34 4.97
C VAL A 261 0.50 -4.39 4.05
N TRP A 262 0.32 -4.77 2.79
CA TRP A 262 1.40 -4.80 1.80
C TRP A 262 2.10 -3.44 1.68
N ARG A 263 1.35 -2.33 1.60
CA ARG A 263 1.93 -0.98 1.57
C ARG A 263 2.66 -0.62 2.86
N ALA A 264 2.16 -1.02 4.02
CA ALA A 264 2.83 -0.74 5.28
C ALA A 264 4.19 -1.45 5.40
N GLU A 265 4.35 -2.61 4.76
CA GLU A 265 5.56 -3.43 4.83
C GLU A 265 6.55 -3.17 3.67
N HIS A 266 6.06 -2.85 2.48
CA HIS A 266 6.88 -2.76 1.27
C HIS A 266 7.80 -1.52 1.29
N PRO A 267 9.09 -1.64 0.94
CA PRO A 267 10.06 -0.54 1.08
C PRO A 267 9.74 0.72 0.28
N LEU A 268 8.98 0.59 -0.83
CA LEU A 268 8.49 1.73 -1.61
C LEU A 268 7.69 2.73 -0.76
N CYS A 269 6.95 2.24 0.23
CA CYS A 269 6.05 3.05 1.06
C CYS A 269 6.58 3.20 2.50
N ALA A 270 7.28 2.20 3.01
CA ALA A 270 7.88 2.24 4.34
C ALA A 270 9.18 3.05 4.41
N GLU A 271 9.77 3.39 3.25
CA GLU A 271 11.02 4.16 3.11
C GLU A 271 12.21 3.58 3.92
N ASN A 272 12.19 2.27 4.15
CA ASN A 272 13.12 1.59 5.03
C ASN A 272 14.29 0.92 4.29
N ALA A 273 14.44 1.13 2.98
CA ALA A 273 15.54 0.60 2.18
C ALA A 273 15.86 1.56 1.03
N TRP A 274 17.12 1.62 0.61
CA TRP A 274 17.54 2.41 -0.56
C TRP A 274 17.35 1.64 -1.87
N ALA A 275 17.49 0.31 -1.79
CA ALA A 275 17.26 -0.62 -2.87
C ALA A 275 16.94 -2.02 -2.31
N GLN A 276 16.50 -2.92 -3.18
CA GLN A 276 16.21 -4.32 -2.84
C GLN A 276 16.78 -5.26 -3.91
N LEU A 277 17.31 -6.41 -3.48
CA LEU A 277 17.73 -7.51 -4.34
C LEU A 277 16.73 -8.67 -4.23
N GLY A 278 16.31 -9.22 -5.37
CA GLY A 278 15.25 -10.21 -5.43
C GLY A 278 13.86 -9.63 -5.17
N GLY A 279 12.89 -10.52 -5.05
CA GLY A 279 11.50 -10.18 -4.77
C GLY A 279 10.57 -10.51 -5.93
N TRP A 280 9.32 -10.08 -5.78
CA TRP A 280 8.30 -10.21 -6.81
C TRP A 280 8.38 -9.02 -7.80
N PRO A 281 8.04 -9.24 -9.08
CA PRO A 281 7.79 -8.12 -9.97
C PRO A 281 6.62 -7.31 -9.42
N MET A 282 6.73 -5.99 -9.53
CA MET A 282 5.68 -5.06 -9.15
C MET A 282 4.96 -4.57 -10.40
N THR A 283 3.64 -4.55 -10.36
CA THR A 283 2.82 -4.03 -11.44
C THR A 283 2.66 -2.52 -11.27
N TRP A 284 3.03 -1.74 -12.28
CA TRP A 284 2.70 -0.32 -12.34
C TRP A 284 1.40 -0.09 -13.11
N PRO A 285 0.74 1.06 -12.95
CA PRO A 285 -0.43 1.39 -13.76
C PRO A 285 -0.15 1.24 -15.26
N GLY A 286 -1.06 0.56 -15.97
CA GLY A 286 -0.93 0.30 -17.41
C GLY A 286 -0.05 -0.90 -17.78
N GLU A 287 0.40 -1.69 -16.80
CA GLU A 287 1.27 -2.84 -17.03
C GLU A 287 0.61 -4.16 -16.75
N ASP A 288 1.16 -5.17 -17.42
CA ASP A 288 0.80 -6.54 -17.21
C ASP A 288 1.92 -7.26 -16.45
N VAL A 289 1.63 -7.71 -15.23
CA VAL A 289 2.61 -8.46 -14.42
C VAL A 289 3.07 -9.74 -15.13
N ARG A 290 2.25 -10.30 -16.04
CA ARG A 290 2.57 -11.52 -16.81
C ARG A 290 3.84 -11.36 -17.63
N ASP A 291 4.11 -10.15 -18.11
CA ASP A 291 5.31 -9.86 -18.90
C ASP A 291 6.61 -10.08 -18.11
N ARG A 292 6.54 -10.10 -16.78
CA ARG A 292 7.69 -10.13 -15.85
C ARG A 292 7.64 -11.25 -14.82
N LEU A 293 6.56 -12.03 -14.81
CA LEU A 293 6.30 -13.03 -13.79
C LEU A 293 7.38 -14.13 -13.73
N ASP A 294 7.99 -14.43 -14.88
CA ASP A 294 9.04 -15.45 -15.03
C ASP A 294 10.46 -14.84 -15.09
N ASP A 295 10.57 -13.50 -15.03
CA ASP A 295 11.87 -12.82 -14.96
C ASP A 295 12.37 -12.79 -13.51
N VAL A 296 13.69 -12.85 -13.32
CA VAL A 296 14.28 -12.70 -11.98
C VAL A 296 14.53 -11.22 -11.72
N LEU A 297 13.84 -10.63 -10.74
CA LEU A 297 14.15 -9.28 -10.26
C LEU A 297 15.56 -9.27 -9.66
N MET A 298 16.48 -8.54 -10.29
CA MET A 298 17.88 -8.43 -9.88
C MET A 298 18.09 -7.28 -8.89
N VAL A 299 17.49 -6.12 -9.17
CA VAL A 299 17.50 -4.97 -8.26
C VAL A 299 16.32 -4.05 -8.51
N ARG A 300 15.77 -3.47 -7.44
CA ARG A 300 14.82 -2.34 -7.48
C ARG A 300 15.36 -1.20 -6.60
N THR A 301 15.33 0.04 -7.06
CA THR A 301 15.73 1.22 -6.28
C THR A 301 14.53 1.94 -5.66
N TYR A 302 14.73 2.56 -4.51
CA TYR A 302 13.71 3.33 -3.77
C TYR A 302 14.19 4.73 -3.37
N ARG A 303 15.49 4.91 -3.11
CA ARG A 303 16.06 6.20 -2.68
C ARG A 303 16.08 7.22 -3.82
N HIS A 304 15.83 8.49 -3.46
CA HIS A 304 15.82 9.68 -4.32
C HIS A 304 14.69 9.72 -5.35
N TYR A 305 13.44 9.68 -4.86
CA TYR A 305 12.18 9.87 -5.59
C TYR A 305 12.36 10.15 -7.09
N GLU A 306 12.05 9.13 -7.88
CA GLU A 306 11.95 9.13 -9.35
C GLU A 306 13.17 9.55 -10.19
N PRO A 307 13.58 8.71 -11.16
CA PRO A 307 12.94 7.45 -11.49
C PRO A 307 13.26 6.29 -10.53
N TRP A 308 12.26 5.47 -10.19
CA TRP A 308 12.55 4.15 -9.63
C TRP A 308 13.05 3.24 -10.75
N LEU A 309 14.14 2.53 -10.47
CA LEU A 309 14.80 1.69 -11.45
C LEU A 309 14.61 0.23 -11.06
N GLU A 310 14.15 -0.57 -12.02
CA GLU A 310 14.03 -2.02 -11.89
C GLU A 310 14.92 -2.70 -12.92
N VAL A 311 15.70 -3.68 -12.49
CA VAL A 311 16.50 -4.52 -13.37
C VAL A 311 16.07 -5.96 -13.22
N PHE A 312 15.68 -6.57 -14.33
CA PHE A 312 15.27 -7.96 -14.42
C PHE A 312 16.30 -8.76 -15.22
N ARG A 313 16.42 -10.05 -14.92
CA ARG A 313 17.17 -11.01 -15.74
C ARG A 313 16.19 -11.96 -16.42
N ARG A 314 16.26 -11.99 -17.76
CA ARG A 314 15.54 -12.93 -18.64
C ARG A 314 16.55 -13.81 -19.36
N GLY A 315 16.70 -15.04 -18.91
CA GLY A 315 17.77 -15.92 -19.37
C GLY A 315 19.15 -15.30 -19.11
N THR A 316 19.90 -14.99 -20.18
CA THR A 316 21.22 -14.35 -20.10
C THR A 316 21.19 -12.82 -20.23
N LYS A 317 20.02 -12.24 -20.55
CA LYS A 317 19.87 -10.79 -20.78
C LYS A 317 19.41 -10.08 -19.51
N TYR A 318 19.88 -8.84 -19.37
CA TYR A 318 19.35 -7.90 -18.37
C TYR A 318 18.43 -6.90 -19.06
N LEU A 319 17.30 -6.62 -18.41
CA LEU A 319 16.29 -5.68 -18.87
C LEU A 319 16.11 -4.64 -17.77
N SER A 320 16.43 -3.38 -18.05
CA SER A 320 16.19 -2.28 -17.13
C SER A 320 14.94 -1.51 -17.49
N ARG A 321 14.31 -0.93 -16.47
CA ARG A 321 13.16 -0.07 -16.62
C ARG A 321 13.24 1.08 -15.63
N SER A 322 12.86 2.25 -16.12
CA SER A 322 12.75 3.48 -15.34
C SER A 322 11.28 3.83 -15.13
N ARG A 323 10.96 4.38 -13.96
CA ARG A 323 9.61 4.70 -13.52
C ARG A 323 9.52 6.11 -13.00
N ILE A 324 8.73 6.93 -13.68
CA ILE A 324 8.38 8.30 -13.30
C ILE A 324 6.85 8.30 -13.18
N THR A 325 6.28 8.83 -12.09
CA THR A 325 4.84 8.95 -11.84
C THR A 325 4.29 10.31 -12.22
#